data_AF-A0A377GN50-F1
#
_entry.id   AF-A0A377GN50-F1
#
_cell.length_a   1.000
_cell.length_b   1.000
_cell.length_c   1.000
_cell.angle_alpha   90.00
_cell.angle_beta   90.00
_cell.angle_gamma   90.00
#
_symmetry.space_group_name_H-M   'P 1'
#
loop_
_entity.id
_entity.type
_entity.pdbx_description
1 polymer ?
#
loop_
_entity_poly.entity_id
_entity_poly.type
_entity_poly.pdbx_seq_one_letter_code
_entity_poly.pdbx_strand_id
1 'polypeptide(L)'
;MTPLIRHLQETFPELSIPLSGQIAMNWTFKKDLKKLGPDFYRKIIPLHLVMNLEYSLLGQQLRAKFLSKQAIDQEELKEQLFAALIMAELLEEIYEHYLIIPREVTRLGQQQNLYRELLELIGAPPQRQKKVEDSTSFTQQIRNTTLEINLYRLLLIRSKRALDLLALLNTSSESYRHFVRIMGKLMDPILTHLSWFFWLPRLLVNLFVVTKHTLPGWWMENEEYSLGWSVRLSAQIKRRWFELGNDIAWVGAGLVNCFILTGALAPWAIYVSLAVFAFDVIMAMTRAYIELSRLNELRTHYSAMLNNPSNAREYREIKEHIKAIDNQIAFERFRLGSHVTTTTLIFLAMCCALPMFAANPIIPFIAAMCLVTICLVNFALTEQLNQYRPKDTIDRSVALAKLGFFSKKEQPTVDLDLEHGEEDDLSFNNSLCYV
;
A
#
# COMPACT_ATOMS: atom_id res chain seq x y z
N MET A 1 17.78 -23.31 0.80
CA MET A 1 17.94 -21.91 0.35
C MET A 1 16.58 -21.47 -0.16
N THR A 2 16.02 -20.42 0.44
CA THR A 2 14.66 -20.01 0.11
C THR A 2 14.58 -19.31 -1.26
N PRO A 3 13.42 -19.35 -1.94
CA PRO A 3 13.21 -18.70 -3.24
C PRO A 3 13.55 -17.20 -3.24
N LEU A 4 13.28 -16.52 -2.13
CA LEU A 4 13.56 -15.10 -1.97
C LEU A 4 15.07 -14.82 -1.94
N ILE A 5 15.85 -15.65 -1.23
CA ILE A 5 17.31 -15.48 -1.17
C ILE A 5 17.93 -15.76 -2.55
N ARG A 6 17.40 -16.74 -3.27
CA ARG A 6 17.80 -17.02 -4.67
C ARG A 6 17.57 -15.78 -5.55
N HIS A 7 16.36 -15.22 -5.53
CA HIS A 7 16.04 -14.02 -6.32
C HIS A 7 16.94 -12.83 -5.97
N LEU A 8 17.20 -12.60 -4.67
CA LEU A 8 18.13 -11.55 -4.24
C LEU A 8 19.55 -11.76 -4.78
N GLN A 9 20.06 -12.99 -4.75
CA GLN A 9 21.41 -13.31 -5.25
C GLN A 9 21.49 -13.19 -6.78
N GLU A 10 20.45 -13.61 -7.50
CA GLU A 10 20.35 -13.48 -8.96
C GLU A 10 20.29 -12.00 -9.38
N THR A 11 19.59 -11.17 -8.60
CA THR A 11 19.44 -9.73 -8.88
C THR A 11 20.65 -8.92 -8.45
N PHE A 12 21.26 -9.29 -7.31
CA PHE A 12 22.37 -8.58 -6.67
C PHE A 12 23.48 -9.56 -6.29
N PRO A 13 24.31 -10.00 -7.25
CA PRO A 13 25.39 -10.95 -7.00
C PRO A 13 26.46 -10.39 -6.04
N GLU A 14 26.50 -9.07 -5.84
CA GLU A 14 27.39 -8.43 -4.88
C GLU A 14 27.02 -8.74 -3.41
N LEU A 15 25.80 -9.24 -3.15
CA LEU A 15 25.37 -9.65 -1.81
C LEU A 15 25.95 -11.01 -1.42
N SER A 16 26.94 -11.00 -0.54
CA SER A 16 27.46 -12.22 0.10
C SER A 16 26.51 -12.69 1.21
N ILE A 17 25.46 -13.43 0.82
CA ILE A 17 24.49 -13.99 1.77
C ILE A 17 25.00 -15.35 2.29
N PRO A 18 25.28 -15.51 3.59
CA PRO A 18 25.71 -16.79 4.14
C PRO A 18 24.56 -17.79 4.16
N LEU A 19 24.86 -19.06 3.92
CA LEU A 19 23.89 -20.14 4.10
C LEU A 19 23.61 -20.38 5.60
N SER A 20 22.38 -20.79 5.92
CA SER A 20 21.83 -21.02 7.28
C SER A 20 22.73 -21.89 8.20
N GLY A 21 23.64 -22.69 7.64
CA GLY A 21 24.57 -23.55 8.37
C GLY A 21 25.93 -22.95 8.76
N GLN A 22 26.28 -21.73 8.32
CA GLN A 22 27.61 -21.13 8.53
C GLN A 22 27.62 -19.90 9.45
N ILE A 23 26.52 -19.65 10.17
CA ILE A 23 26.30 -18.39 10.89
C ILE A 23 26.94 -18.47 12.28
N ALA A 24 27.93 -17.61 12.53
CA ALA A 24 28.56 -17.45 13.85
C ALA A 24 27.59 -16.82 14.88
N MET A 25 27.80 -17.07 16.18
CA MET A 25 26.92 -16.60 17.27
C MET A 25 26.61 -15.09 17.30
N ASN A 26 27.42 -14.24 16.65
CA ASN A 26 27.27 -12.78 16.66
C ASN A 26 27.18 -12.17 15.25
N TRP A 27 26.71 -12.95 14.26
CA TRP A 27 26.58 -12.46 12.90
C TRP A 27 25.42 -11.47 12.76
N THR A 28 25.68 -10.37 12.07
CA THR A 28 24.70 -9.34 11.68
C THR A 28 24.98 -8.99 10.23
N PHE A 29 24.00 -9.16 9.35
CA PHE A 29 24.14 -8.83 7.93
C PHE A 29 24.52 -7.36 7.73
N LYS A 30 24.10 -6.50 8.67
CA LYS A 30 24.49 -5.06 8.72
C LYS A 30 26.00 -4.82 8.57
N LYS A 31 26.88 -5.70 9.07
CA LYS A 31 28.33 -5.53 8.93
C LYS A 31 28.81 -5.73 7.49
N ASP A 32 28.18 -6.66 6.78
CA ASP A 32 28.51 -6.95 5.38
C ASP A 32 27.89 -5.90 4.46
N LEU A 33 26.69 -5.39 4.80
CA LEU A 33 26.07 -4.26 4.10
C LEU A 33 26.95 -3.00 4.14
N LYS A 34 27.54 -2.68 5.29
CA LYS A 34 28.44 -1.51 5.43
C LYS A 34 29.71 -1.58 4.58
N LYS A 35 30.09 -2.76 4.10
CA LYS A 35 31.23 -2.93 3.18
C LYS A 35 30.85 -2.63 1.73
N LEU A 36 29.55 -2.60 1.41
CA LEU A 36 29.06 -2.34 0.07
C LEU A 36 29.18 -0.84 -0.23
N GLY A 37 29.70 -0.53 -1.42
CA GLY A 37 29.91 0.85 -1.85
C GLY A 37 28.62 1.53 -2.35
N PRO A 38 28.69 2.85 -2.63
CA PRO A 38 27.54 3.63 -3.10
C PRO A 38 26.96 3.13 -4.42
N ASP A 39 27.76 2.49 -5.28
CA ASP A 39 27.29 1.95 -6.56
C ASP A 39 26.29 0.80 -6.40
N PHE A 40 26.44 -0.01 -5.35
CA PHE A 40 25.44 -1.02 -4.99
C PHE A 40 24.13 -0.32 -4.58
N TYR A 41 24.21 0.67 -3.70
CA TYR A 41 23.03 1.37 -3.19
C TYR A 41 22.27 2.14 -4.28
N ARG A 42 22.99 2.69 -5.28
CA ARG A 42 22.38 3.32 -6.45
C ARG A 42 21.53 2.35 -7.28
N LYS A 43 21.88 1.07 -7.33
CA LYS A 43 21.09 0.02 -8.04
C LYS A 43 19.89 -0.44 -7.22
N ILE A 44 20.08 -0.66 -5.91
CA ILE A 44 19.07 -1.30 -5.07
C ILE A 44 17.96 -0.36 -4.60
N ILE A 45 18.27 0.92 -4.35
CA ILE A 45 17.30 1.90 -3.87
C ILE A 45 16.12 2.09 -4.84
N PRO A 46 16.31 2.18 -6.16
CA PRO A 46 15.21 2.21 -7.12
C PRO A 46 14.21 1.05 -7.00
N LEU A 47 14.63 -0.08 -6.41
CA LEU A 47 13.88 -1.33 -6.25
C LEU A 47 13.30 -1.52 -4.84
N HIS A 48 13.49 -0.57 -3.92
CA HIS A 48 13.04 -0.69 -2.52
C HIS A 48 11.56 -1.05 -2.34
N LEU A 49 10.67 -0.57 -3.23
CA LEU A 49 9.25 -0.89 -3.18
C LEU A 49 8.95 -2.36 -3.55
N VAL A 50 9.74 -2.94 -4.45
CA VAL A 50 9.63 -4.35 -4.85
C VAL A 50 10.14 -5.23 -3.72
N MET A 51 11.31 -4.91 -3.18
CA MET A 51 11.88 -5.66 -2.04
C MET A 51 10.99 -5.60 -0.81
N ASN A 52 10.41 -4.44 -0.50
CA ASN A 52 9.48 -4.33 0.62
C ASN A 52 8.20 -5.16 0.39
N LEU A 53 7.75 -5.28 -0.86
CA LEU A 53 6.63 -6.14 -1.22
C LEU A 53 6.98 -7.62 -1.03
N GLU A 54 8.14 -8.07 -1.52
CA GLU A 54 8.64 -9.44 -1.31
C GLU A 54 8.79 -9.78 0.17
N TYR A 55 9.34 -8.84 0.95
CA TYR A 55 9.44 -8.98 2.39
C TYR A 55 8.06 -9.12 3.06
N SER A 56 7.09 -8.29 2.68
CA SER A 56 5.71 -8.42 3.18
C SER A 56 5.07 -9.75 2.78
N LEU A 57 5.32 -10.26 1.57
CA LEU A 57 4.84 -11.58 1.14
C LEU A 57 5.43 -12.70 1.99
N LEU A 58 6.75 -12.67 2.26
CA LEU A 58 7.39 -13.62 3.16
C LEU A 58 6.81 -13.54 4.59
N GLY A 59 6.54 -12.33 5.09
CA GLY A 59 5.86 -12.12 6.37
C GLY A 59 4.45 -12.75 6.42
N GLN A 60 3.68 -12.61 5.34
CA GLN A 60 2.36 -13.26 5.21
C GLN A 60 2.46 -14.79 5.22
N GLN A 61 3.46 -15.36 4.52
CA GLN A 61 3.70 -16.81 4.51
C GLN A 61 4.06 -17.32 5.91
N LEU A 62 5.01 -16.68 6.58
CA LEU A 62 5.40 -17.03 7.95
C LEU A 62 4.20 -16.96 8.89
N ARG A 63 3.41 -15.88 8.81
CA ARG A 63 2.19 -15.74 9.60
C ARG A 63 1.18 -16.86 9.32
N ALA A 64 0.97 -17.22 8.06
CA ALA A 64 0.08 -18.32 7.70
C ALA A 64 0.55 -19.66 8.28
N LYS A 65 1.87 -19.92 8.31
CA LYS A 65 2.44 -21.11 8.96
C LYS A 65 2.25 -21.12 10.48
N PHE A 66 2.34 -19.97 11.14
CA PHE A 66 2.06 -19.88 12.58
C PHE A 66 0.58 -20.07 12.91
N LEU A 67 -0.32 -19.65 12.02
CA LEU A 67 -1.76 -19.81 12.18
C LEU A 67 -2.29 -21.18 11.72
N SER A 68 -1.53 -21.92 10.91
CA SER A 68 -1.95 -23.23 10.42
C SER A 68 -2.05 -24.26 11.56
N LYS A 69 -2.91 -25.26 11.38
CA LYS A 69 -2.98 -26.41 12.29
C LYS A 69 -1.90 -27.47 12.01
N GLN A 70 -1.17 -27.34 10.91
CA GLN A 70 -0.15 -28.30 10.52
C GLN A 70 1.10 -28.15 11.39
N ALA A 71 1.77 -29.29 11.61
CA ALA A 71 3.09 -29.34 12.21
C ALA A 71 4.07 -28.49 11.39
N ILE A 72 4.93 -27.74 12.07
CA ILE A 72 5.91 -26.88 11.41
C ILE A 72 7.21 -27.67 11.24
N ASP A 73 7.69 -27.76 10.00
CA ASP A 73 9.08 -28.14 9.74
C ASP A 73 10.01 -27.05 10.32
N GLN A 74 10.76 -27.42 11.35
CA GLN A 74 11.65 -26.51 12.06
C GLN A 74 12.81 -26.03 11.20
N GLU A 75 13.34 -26.87 10.30
CA GLU A 75 14.42 -26.46 9.41
C GLU A 75 13.92 -25.46 8.37
N GLU A 76 12.74 -25.72 7.80
CA GLU A 76 12.13 -24.80 6.84
C GLU A 76 11.79 -23.45 7.47
N LEU A 77 11.21 -23.48 8.68
CA LEU A 77 10.91 -22.27 9.43
C LEU A 77 12.19 -21.49 9.74
N LYS A 78 13.27 -22.18 10.14
CA LYS A 78 14.56 -21.54 10.40
C LYS A 78 15.12 -20.85 9.15
N GLU A 79 15.07 -21.50 7.98
CA GLU A 79 15.49 -20.88 6.71
C GLU A 79 14.63 -19.65 6.35
N GLN A 80 13.32 -19.73 6.52
CA GLN A 80 12.40 -18.62 6.20
C GLN A 80 12.54 -17.44 7.17
N LEU A 81 12.68 -17.70 8.47
CA LEU A 81 12.96 -16.65 9.47
C LEU A 81 14.30 -15.98 9.22
N PHE A 82 15.31 -16.75 8.81
CA PHE A 82 16.62 -16.21 8.44
C PHE A 82 16.53 -15.31 7.20
N ALA A 83 15.81 -15.75 6.16
CA ALA A 83 15.58 -14.95 4.98
C ALA A 83 14.82 -13.64 5.30
N ALA A 84 13.81 -13.71 6.18
CA ALA A 84 13.08 -12.54 6.65
C ALA A 84 13.99 -11.57 7.43
N LEU A 85 14.88 -12.09 8.27
CA LEU A 85 15.85 -11.29 9.02
C LEU A 85 16.83 -10.55 8.08
N ILE A 86 17.38 -11.24 7.07
CA ILE A 86 18.26 -10.62 6.06
C ILE A 86 17.55 -9.48 5.35
N MET A 87 16.33 -9.71 4.87
CA MET A 87 15.53 -8.69 4.20
C MET A 87 15.21 -7.52 5.10
N ALA A 88 14.87 -7.78 6.37
CA ALA A 88 14.57 -6.74 7.33
C ALA A 88 15.80 -5.88 7.65
N GLU A 89 17.00 -6.48 7.76
CA GLU A 89 18.25 -5.74 7.96
C GLU A 89 18.64 -4.92 6.72
N LEU A 90 18.48 -5.48 5.52
CA LEU A 90 18.73 -4.79 4.25
C LEU A 90 17.81 -3.60 4.04
N LEU A 91 16.51 -3.80 4.22
CA LEU A 91 15.51 -2.73 4.11
C LEU A 91 15.70 -1.68 5.20
N GLU A 92 16.06 -2.09 6.41
CA GLU A 92 16.33 -1.14 7.50
C GLU A 92 17.52 -0.25 7.14
N GLU A 93 18.65 -0.81 6.66
CA GLU A 93 19.81 -0.02 6.23
C GLU A 93 19.43 1.02 5.15
N ILE A 94 18.63 0.59 4.16
CA ILE A 94 18.14 1.48 3.09
C ILE A 94 17.23 2.58 3.64
N TYR A 95 16.33 2.24 4.57
CA TYR A 95 15.39 3.21 5.14
C TYR A 95 16.01 4.12 6.20
N GLU A 96 17.02 3.66 6.92
CA GLU A 96 17.73 4.39 7.96
C GLU A 96 18.67 5.44 7.34
N HIS A 97 19.54 5.02 6.42
CA HIS A 97 20.68 5.84 5.96
C HIS A 97 20.49 6.50 4.59
N TYR A 98 19.58 5.98 3.75
CA TYR A 98 19.46 6.45 2.36
C TYR A 98 18.12 7.11 2.05
N LEU A 99 17.02 6.55 2.56
CA LEU A 99 15.66 7.08 2.32
C LEU A 99 15.12 7.90 3.48
N ILE A 100 15.76 7.83 4.64
CA ILE A 100 15.44 8.54 5.89
C ILE A 100 13.95 8.41 6.24
N ILE A 101 13.52 7.19 6.56
CA ILE A 101 12.12 6.86 6.91
C ILE A 101 12.04 6.22 8.30
N PRO A 102 11.93 7.04 9.37
CA PRO A 102 11.99 6.55 10.74
C PRO A 102 10.91 5.50 11.08
N ARG A 103 9.71 5.62 10.52
CA ARG A 103 8.62 4.66 10.74
C ARG A 103 8.93 3.25 10.21
N GLU A 104 9.60 3.13 9.05
CA GLU A 104 9.92 1.82 8.48
C GLU A 104 11.06 1.19 9.25
N VAL A 105 12.05 2.00 9.67
CA VAL A 105 13.12 1.57 10.58
C VAL A 105 12.54 1.02 11.88
N THR A 106 11.58 1.73 12.49
CA THR A 106 10.90 1.28 13.72
C THR A 106 10.16 -0.05 13.50
N ARG A 107 9.35 -0.15 12.44
CA ARG A 107 8.61 -1.36 12.07
C ARG A 107 9.53 -2.55 11.84
N LEU A 108 10.59 -2.36 11.05
CA LEU A 108 11.55 -3.40 10.71
C LEU A 108 12.36 -3.82 11.94
N GLY A 109 12.79 -2.87 12.78
CA GLY A 109 13.49 -3.18 14.04
C GLY A 109 12.64 -4.04 15.00
N GLN A 110 11.34 -3.76 15.12
CA GLN A 110 10.42 -4.60 15.90
C GLN A 110 10.31 -6.02 15.32
N GLN A 111 10.19 -6.15 13.99
CA GLN A 111 10.11 -7.45 13.33
C GLN A 111 11.43 -8.23 13.43
N GLN A 112 12.59 -7.57 13.29
CA GLN A 112 13.90 -8.18 13.50
C GLN A 112 14.01 -8.78 14.91
N ASN A 113 13.61 -8.03 15.94
CA ASN A 113 13.64 -8.52 17.32
C ASN A 113 12.75 -9.75 17.50
N LEU A 114 11.55 -9.76 16.89
CA LEU A 114 10.67 -10.93 16.90
C LEU A 114 11.30 -12.12 16.18
N TYR A 115 11.90 -11.94 15.00
CA TYR A 115 12.55 -13.03 14.27
C TYR A 115 13.74 -13.61 15.03
N ARG A 116 14.54 -12.76 15.70
CA ARG A 116 15.65 -13.20 16.57
C ARG A 116 15.13 -14.03 17.74
N GLU A 117 14.07 -13.58 18.41
CA GLU A 117 13.40 -14.33 19.50
C GLU A 117 12.88 -15.70 19.02
N LEU A 118 12.25 -15.74 17.84
CA LEU A 118 11.74 -17.00 17.27
C LEU A 118 12.86 -17.96 16.85
N LEU A 119 13.96 -17.43 16.30
CA LEU A 119 15.14 -18.23 15.93
C LEU A 119 15.80 -18.84 17.17
N GLU A 120 15.91 -18.08 18.27
CA GLU A 120 16.43 -18.56 19.56
C GLU A 120 15.63 -19.75 20.09
N LEU A 121 14.30 -19.70 20.00
CA LEU A 121 13.42 -20.79 20.43
C LEU A 121 13.61 -22.08 19.62
N ILE A 122 14.08 -21.98 18.38
CA ILE A 122 14.33 -23.11 17.48
C ILE A 122 15.80 -23.58 17.59
N GLY A 123 16.56 -23.06 18.56
CA GLY A 123 17.94 -23.46 18.83
C GLY A 123 18.99 -22.77 17.95
N ALA A 124 18.65 -21.64 17.33
CA ALA A 124 19.66 -20.75 16.76
C ALA A 124 20.43 -20.02 17.88
N PRO A 125 21.70 -19.63 17.66
CA PRO A 125 22.46 -18.93 18.67
C PRO A 125 21.82 -17.58 19.03
N PRO A 126 21.88 -17.17 20.31
CA PRO A 126 21.26 -15.94 20.78
C PRO A 126 21.81 -14.71 20.08
N GLN A 127 20.91 -13.87 19.58
CA GLN A 127 21.28 -12.67 18.83
C GLN A 127 20.89 -11.42 19.62
N ARG A 128 21.76 -10.40 19.56
CA ARG A 128 21.55 -9.16 20.30
C ARG A 128 20.29 -8.44 19.80
N GLN A 129 19.33 -8.21 20.71
CA GLN A 129 18.15 -7.41 20.43
C GLN A 129 18.53 -5.94 20.21
N LYS A 130 17.87 -5.30 19.23
CA LYS A 130 18.06 -3.87 18.92
C LYS A 130 17.10 -3.05 19.77
N LYS A 131 17.59 -1.98 20.38
CA LYS A 131 16.72 -0.98 21.01
C LYS A 131 15.97 -0.23 19.90
N VAL A 132 14.65 -0.33 19.89
CA VAL A 132 13.80 0.39 18.95
C VAL A 132 13.43 1.73 19.58
N GLU A 133 13.73 2.83 18.89
CA GLU A 133 13.29 4.16 19.30
C GLU A 133 11.97 4.51 18.61
N ASP A 134 10.99 4.95 19.40
CA ASP A 134 9.72 5.41 18.88
C ASP A 134 9.89 6.78 18.23
N SER A 135 9.87 6.80 16.90
CA SER A 135 9.97 8.02 16.11
C SER A 135 8.63 8.35 15.46
N THR A 136 7.97 9.41 15.92
CA THR A 136 6.74 9.90 15.30
C THR A 136 7.07 10.77 14.09
N SER A 137 6.53 10.42 12.91
CA SER A 137 6.75 11.19 11.69
C SER A 137 5.62 12.20 11.47
N PHE A 138 5.94 13.48 11.49
CA PHE A 138 4.98 14.56 11.22
C PHE A 138 4.28 14.41 9.85
N THR A 139 5.03 14.04 8.80
CA THR A 139 4.47 13.76 7.48
C THR A 139 3.42 12.66 7.51
N GLN A 140 3.63 11.63 8.35
CA GLN A 140 2.68 10.55 8.52
C GLN A 140 1.39 11.01 9.22
N GLN A 141 1.52 11.82 10.26
CA GLN A 141 0.37 12.37 10.98
C GLN A 141 -0.52 13.15 10.03
N ILE A 142 0.05 14.08 9.24
CA ILE A 142 -0.69 14.83 8.23
C ILE A 142 -1.38 13.89 7.24
N ARG A 143 -0.66 12.91 6.68
CA ARG A 143 -1.23 11.95 5.73
C ARG A 143 -2.41 11.18 6.31
N ASN A 144 -2.29 10.66 7.53
CA ASN A 144 -3.36 9.90 8.18
C ASN A 144 -4.58 10.78 8.45
N THR A 145 -4.36 11.96 9.03
CA THR A 145 -5.42 12.94 9.29
C THR A 145 -6.12 13.37 8.00
N THR A 146 -5.38 13.59 6.91
CA THR A 146 -5.98 13.88 5.60
C THR A 146 -6.85 12.72 5.12
N LEU A 147 -6.41 11.47 5.25
CA LEU A 147 -7.21 10.31 4.82
C LEU A 147 -8.51 10.18 5.61
N GLU A 148 -8.47 10.32 6.93
CA GLU A 148 -9.62 10.23 7.82
C GLU A 148 -10.63 11.36 7.57
N ILE A 149 -10.15 12.62 7.55
CA ILE A 149 -11.03 13.79 7.41
C ILE A 149 -11.60 13.90 5.98
N ASN A 150 -10.88 13.42 4.96
CA ASN A 150 -11.34 13.50 3.55
C ASN A 150 -12.71 12.85 3.35
N LEU A 151 -12.99 11.73 4.02
CA LEU A 151 -14.27 11.04 3.92
C LEU A 151 -15.44 11.91 4.42
N TYR A 152 -15.29 12.51 5.61
CA TYR A 152 -16.29 13.40 6.18
C TYR A 152 -16.44 14.69 5.36
N ARG A 153 -15.33 15.24 4.87
CA ARG A 153 -15.34 16.42 3.97
C ARG A 153 -16.17 16.15 2.72
N LEU A 154 -15.94 15.01 2.07
CA LEU A 154 -16.67 14.63 0.86
C LEU A 154 -18.16 14.42 1.13
N LEU A 155 -18.51 13.76 2.23
CA LEU A 155 -19.91 13.57 2.61
C LEU A 155 -20.59 14.92 2.87
N LEU A 156 -19.96 15.84 3.60
CA LEU A 156 -20.49 17.17 3.88
C LEU A 156 -20.76 17.96 2.58
N ILE A 157 -19.76 18.05 1.70
CA ILE A 157 -19.86 18.81 0.44
C ILE A 157 -20.94 18.21 -0.47
N ARG A 158 -20.98 16.88 -0.61
CA ARG A 158 -21.93 16.18 -1.49
C ARG A 158 -23.35 16.25 -0.96
N SER A 159 -23.56 16.07 0.34
CA SER A 159 -24.88 16.21 0.98
C SER A 159 -25.40 17.63 0.86
N LYS A 160 -24.55 18.64 1.10
CA LYS A 160 -24.91 20.05 0.90
C LYS A 160 -25.36 20.31 -0.54
N ARG A 161 -24.62 19.79 -1.53
CA ARG A 161 -24.98 19.93 -2.96
C ARG A 161 -26.32 19.28 -3.29
N ALA A 162 -26.63 18.11 -2.72
CA ALA A 162 -27.93 17.47 -2.90
C ALA A 162 -29.07 18.30 -2.30
N LEU A 163 -28.87 18.90 -1.12
CA LEU A 163 -29.84 19.80 -0.49
C LEU A 163 -30.08 21.07 -1.32
N ASP A 164 -29.02 21.68 -1.86
CA ASP A 164 -29.16 22.86 -2.73
C ASP A 164 -30.04 22.56 -3.96
N LEU A 165 -29.82 21.40 -4.58
CA LEU A 165 -30.56 21.01 -5.79
C LEU A 165 -31.99 20.58 -5.48
N LEU A 166 -32.24 19.97 -4.31
CA LEU A 166 -33.60 19.70 -3.84
C LEU A 166 -34.41 20.99 -3.69
N ALA A 167 -33.79 22.07 -3.21
CA ALA A 167 -34.46 23.36 -3.05
C ALA A 167 -34.92 23.97 -4.37
N LEU A 168 -34.25 23.64 -5.48
CA LEU A 168 -34.61 24.06 -6.84
C LEU A 168 -35.78 23.25 -7.43
N LEU A 169 -36.10 22.08 -6.87
CA LEU A 169 -37.29 21.34 -7.28
C LEU A 169 -38.54 22.06 -6.79
N ASN A 170 -39.57 22.11 -7.65
CA ASN A 170 -40.79 22.88 -7.39
C ASN A 170 -41.69 22.28 -6.29
N THR A 171 -41.23 21.21 -5.64
CA THR A 171 -41.92 20.45 -4.59
C THR A 171 -41.48 20.85 -3.17
N SER A 172 -40.49 21.73 -3.04
CA SER A 172 -39.91 22.14 -1.76
C SER A 172 -40.73 23.21 -1.04
N SER A 173 -40.97 23.04 0.27
CA SER A 173 -41.64 24.03 1.11
C SER A 173 -40.85 25.34 1.24
N GLU A 174 -41.53 26.47 1.47
CA GLU A 174 -40.84 27.76 1.68
C GLU A 174 -39.89 27.73 2.87
N SER A 175 -40.28 27.05 3.96
CA SER A 175 -39.43 26.85 5.14
C SER A 175 -38.12 26.13 4.80
N TYR A 176 -38.19 25.08 3.96
CA TYR A 176 -37.00 24.37 3.48
C TYR A 176 -36.08 25.28 2.64
N ARG A 177 -36.66 26.05 1.71
CA ARG A 177 -35.89 27.00 0.89
C ARG A 177 -35.22 28.09 1.75
N HIS A 178 -35.90 28.54 2.81
CA HIS A 178 -35.34 29.49 3.77
C HIS A 178 -34.15 28.89 4.53
N PHE A 179 -34.29 27.66 5.03
CA PHE A 179 -33.22 26.92 5.69
C PHE A 179 -31.99 26.76 4.77
N VAL A 180 -32.18 26.26 3.54
CA VAL A 180 -31.08 26.07 2.57
C VAL A 180 -30.39 27.39 2.24
N ARG A 181 -31.14 28.50 2.15
CA ARG A 181 -30.56 29.84 1.93
C ARG A 181 -29.68 30.30 3.10
N ILE A 182 -30.11 30.09 4.34
CA ILE A 182 -29.30 30.40 5.53
C ILE A 182 -28.03 29.53 5.54
N MET A 183 -28.20 28.24 5.32
CA MET A 183 -27.11 27.28 5.25
C MET A 183 -26.09 27.67 4.18
N GLY A 184 -26.53 28.01 2.96
CA GLY A 184 -25.66 28.45 1.87
C GLY A 184 -24.87 29.72 2.21
N LYS A 185 -25.51 30.73 2.81
CA LYS A 185 -24.81 31.95 3.25
C LYS A 185 -23.67 31.67 4.24
N LEU A 186 -23.85 30.69 5.12
CA LEU A 186 -22.83 30.32 6.10
C LEU A 186 -21.76 29.39 5.51
N MET A 187 -22.19 28.35 4.78
CA MET A 187 -21.32 27.27 4.35
C MET A 187 -20.56 27.59 3.06
N ASP A 188 -21.14 28.32 2.11
CA ASP A 188 -20.52 28.51 0.78
C ASP A 188 -19.15 29.19 0.85
N PRO A 189 -18.95 30.28 1.62
CA PRO A 189 -17.62 30.88 1.77
C PRO A 189 -16.61 29.90 2.37
N ILE A 190 -17.04 29.12 3.37
CA ILE A 190 -16.19 28.15 4.06
C ILE A 190 -15.80 27.01 3.10
N LEU A 191 -16.76 26.44 2.38
CA LEU A 191 -16.53 25.30 1.49
C LEU A 191 -15.65 25.67 0.29
N THR A 192 -15.77 26.90 -0.22
CA THR A 192 -14.91 27.39 -1.29
C THR A 192 -13.44 27.43 -0.85
N HIS A 193 -13.13 27.96 0.34
CA HIS A 193 -11.75 27.95 0.84
C HIS A 193 -11.28 26.55 1.27
N LEU A 194 -12.17 25.74 1.84
CA LEU A 194 -11.87 24.37 2.26
C LEU A 194 -11.40 23.50 1.09
N SER A 195 -11.88 23.77 -0.14
CA SER A 195 -11.55 22.99 -1.33
C SER A 195 -10.06 22.89 -1.64
N TRP A 196 -9.27 23.96 -1.41
CA TRP A 196 -7.83 23.96 -1.62
C TRP A 196 -7.05 23.88 -0.30
N PHE A 197 -7.55 24.53 0.75
CA PHE A 197 -6.86 24.55 2.05
C PHE A 197 -6.74 23.15 2.66
N PHE A 198 -7.67 22.25 2.34
CA PHE A 198 -7.61 20.86 2.79
C PHE A 198 -6.39 20.10 2.27
N TRP A 199 -6.03 20.29 1.00
CA TRP A 199 -4.94 19.55 0.34
C TRP A 199 -3.57 20.21 0.52
N LEU A 200 -3.57 21.52 0.81
CA LEU A 200 -2.36 22.33 0.90
C LEU A 200 -1.34 21.82 1.95
N PRO A 201 -1.72 21.44 3.19
CA PRO A 201 -0.74 20.94 4.16
C PRO A 201 0.02 19.70 3.67
N ARG A 202 -0.71 18.73 3.06
CA ARG A 202 -0.10 17.52 2.51
C ARG A 202 0.81 17.85 1.33
N LEU A 203 0.39 18.76 0.45
CA LEU A 203 1.21 19.25 -0.66
C LEU A 203 2.52 19.86 -0.19
N LEU A 204 2.44 20.81 0.76
CA LEU A 204 3.62 21.54 1.27
C LEU A 204 4.63 20.59 1.91
N VAL A 205 4.16 19.64 2.73
CA VAL A 205 5.05 18.68 3.38
C VAL A 205 5.69 17.74 2.35
N ASN A 206 4.92 17.24 1.37
CA ASN A 206 5.47 16.37 0.34
C ASN A 206 6.48 17.11 -0.56
N LEU A 207 6.22 18.36 -0.93
CA LEU A 207 7.15 19.21 -1.67
C LEU A 207 8.42 19.51 -0.86
N PHE A 208 8.26 19.85 0.43
CA PHE A 208 9.39 20.10 1.32
C PHE A 208 10.29 18.86 1.42
N VAL A 209 9.71 17.68 1.63
CA VAL A 209 10.46 16.42 1.74
C VAL A 209 11.16 16.07 0.42
N VAL A 210 10.48 16.19 -0.73
CA VAL A 210 11.12 15.97 -2.04
C VAL A 210 12.28 16.93 -2.24
N THR A 211 12.10 18.22 -1.91
CA THR A 211 13.13 19.24 -2.06
C THR A 211 14.32 18.98 -1.14
N LYS A 212 14.06 18.71 0.14
CA LYS A 212 15.07 18.40 1.17
C LYS A 212 15.97 17.24 0.74
N HIS A 213 15.39 16.16 0.22
CA HIS A 213 16.16 14.97 -0.15
C HIS A 213 16.77 15.07 -1.56
N THR A 214 16.29 15.97 -2.42
CA THR A 214 16.85 16.16 -3.77
C THR A 214 18.02 17.14 -3.78
N LEU A 215 17.90 18.26 -3.07
CA LEU A 215 18.94 19.29 -3.04
C LEU A 215 20.00 18.93 -1.99
N PRO A 216 21.30 18.88 -2.36
CA PRO A 216 22.35 18.67 -1.38
C PRO A 216 22.45 19.87 -0.43
N GLY A 217 22.66 19.61 0.85
CA GLY A 217 22.81 20.64 1.86
C GLY A 217 23.35 20.07 3.17
N TRP A 218 23.64 20.94 4.14
CA TRP A 218 24.17 20.60 5.48
C TRP A 218 23.29 19.64 6.32
N TRP A 219 22.05 19.36 5.89
CA TRP A 219 21.11 18.46 6.58
C TRP A 219 21.19 17.02 6.06
N MET A 220 21.99 16.77 5.02
CA MET A 220 22.07 15.49 4.33
C MET A 220 23.26 14.68 4.84
N GLU A 221 23.01 13.42 5.15
CA GLU A 221 24.07 12.48 5.54
C GLU A 221 24.95 12.09 4.35
N ASN A 222 26.17 11.63 4.63
CA ASN A 222 27.14 11.30 3.57
C ASN A 222 26.67 10.12 2.72
N GLU A 223 25.99 9.16 3.36
CA GLU A 223 25.37 7.99 2.77
C GLU A 223 24.30 8.40 1.75
N GLU A 224 23.35 9.24 2.16
CA GLU A 224 22.33 9.81 1.26
C GLU A 224 22.99 10.62 0.12
N TYR A 225 23.96 11.48 0.45
CA TYR A 225 24.64 12.32 -0.53
C TYR A 225 25.32 11.50 -1.65
N SER A 226 25.91 10.36 -1.28
CA SER A 226 26.65 9.48 -2.19
C SER A 226 25.82 8.93 -3.36
N LEU A 227 24.49 8.89 -3.24
CA LEU A 227 23.59 8.36 -4.26
C LEU A 227 23.50 9.21 -5.53
N GLY A 228 23.85 10.50 -5.44
CA GLY A 228 23.58 11.46 -6.50
C GLY A 228 22.12 11.92 -6.54
N TRP A 229 21.89 13.09 -7.13
CA TRP A 229 20.58 13.77 -7.07
C TRP A 229 19.48 13.02 -7.85
N SER A 230 19.82 12.35 -8.95
CA SER A 230 18.85 11.66 -9.81
C SER A 230 18.21 10.46 -9.12
N VAL A 231 19.02 9.64 -8.44
CA VAL A 231 18.55 8.49 -7.66
C VAL A 231 17.70 8.96 -6.48
N ARG A 232 18.15 10.01 -5.77
CA ARG A 232 17.40 10.61 -4.65
C ARG A 232 16.03 11.13 -5.09
N LEU A 233 15.99 11.94 -6.16
CA LEU A 233 14.75 12.45 -6.73
C LEU A 233 13.82 11.30 -7.15
N SER A 234 14.34 10.33 -7.90
CA SER A 234 13.57 9.17 -8.36
C SER A 234 12.96 8.39 -7.19
N ALA A 235 13.74 8.14 -6.14
CA ALA A 235 13.28 7.41 -4.95
C ALA A 235 12.16 8.17 -4.21
N GLN A 236 12.28 9.49 -4.07
CA GLN A 236 11.26 10.29 -3.40
C GLN A 236 9.99 10.45 -4.24
N ILE A 237 10.12 10.63 -5.56
CA ILE A 237 8.99 10.71 -6.50
C ILE A 237 8.25 9.38 -6.57
N LYS A 238 8.93 8.24 -6.70
CA LYS A 238 8.28 6.91 -6.74
C LYS A 238 7.35 6.65 -5.55
N ARG A 239 7.64 7.24 -4.40
CA ARG A 239 6.81 7.11 -3.18
C ARG A 239 5.65 8.10 -3.09
N ARG A 240 5.79 9.29 -3.68
CA ARG A 240 4.89 10.43 -3.47
C ARG A 240 4.19 10.95 -4.72
N TRP A 241 4.54 10.45 -5.90
CA TRP A 241 4.05 10.97 -7.19
C TRP A 241 2.52 11.04 -7.23
N PHE A 242 1.84 10.02 -6.69
CA PHE A 242 0.37 9.98 -6.70
C PHE A 242 -0.24 11.06 -5.79
N GLU A 243 0.27 11.19 -4.56
CA GLU A 243 -0.20 12.22 -3.62
C GLU A 243 0.12 13.63 -4.14
N LEU A 244 1.34 13.85 -4.63
CA LEU A 244 1.75 15.13 -5.23
C LEU A 244 0.90 15.50 -6.44
N GLY A 245 0.70 14.57 -7.38
CA GLY A 245 -0.11 14.83 -8.57
C GLY A 245 -1.55 15.20 -8.23
N ASN A 246 -2.18 14.43 -7.32
CA ASN A 246 -3.54 14.71 -6.87
C ASN A 246 -3.63 16.03 -6.10
N ASP A 247 -2.71 16.30 -5.17
CA ASP A 247 -2.70 17.53 -4.38
C ASP A 247 -2.48 18.78 -5.24
N ILE A 248 -1.54 18.74 -6.20
CA ILE A 248 -1.28 19.86 -7.11
C ILE A 248 -2.53 20.18 -7.92
N ALA A 249 -3.20 19.16 -8.47
CA ALA A 249 -4.40 19.35 -9.28
C ALA A 249 -5.54 19.98 -8.45
N TRP A 250 -5.80 19.46 -7.25
CA TRP A 250 -6.88 19.94 -6.40
C TRP A 250 -6.61 21.32 -5.79
N VAL A 251 -5.37 21.60 -5.34
CA VAL A 251 -4.98 22.93 -4.87
C VAL A 251 -5.07 23.95 -6.01
N GLY A 252 -4.50 23.61 -7.18
CA GLY A 252 -4.52 24.48 -8.35
C GLY A 252 -5.94 24.81 -8.80
N ALA A 253 -6.79 23.80 -8.93
CA ALA A 253 -8.20 24.01 -9.31
C ALA A 253 -8.98 24.80 -8.26
N GLY A 254 -8.77 24.54 -6.97
CA GLY A 254 -9.42 25.30 -5.91
C GLY A 254 -8.99 26.77 -5.89
N LEU A 255 -7.71 27.07 -6.11
CA LEU A 255 -7.22 28.45 -6.22
C LEU A 255 -7.80 29.17 -7.45
N VAL A 256 -7.81 28.52 -8.61
CA VAL A 256 -8.41 29.06 -9.84
C VAL A 256 -9.90 29.34 -9.63
N ASN A 257 -10.65 28.40 -9.06
CA ASN A 257 -12.08 28.56 -8.80
C ASN A 257 -12.37 29.64 -7.74
N CYS A 258 -11.50 29.77 -6.72
CA CYS A 258 -11.70 30.71 -5.61
C CYS A 258 -11.34 32.16 -5.98
N PHE A 259 -10.30 32.38 -6.78
CA PHE A 259 -9.75 33.71 -7.03
C PHE A 259 -9.88 34.21 -8.48
N ILE A 260 -9.95 33.30 -9.46
CA ILE A 260 -9.98 33.68 -10.88
C ILE A 260 -11.38 33.54 -11.45
N LEU A 261 -12.01 32.37 -11.29
CA LEU A 261 -13.32 32.07 -11.86
C LEU A 261 -14.46 32.52 -10.93
N THR A 262 -14.49 33.82 -10.63
CA THR A 262 -15.52 34.45 -9.79
C THR A 262 -16.38 35.43 -10.61
N GLY A 263 -17.52 35.85 -10.05
CA GLY A 263 -18.45 36.78 -10.71
C GLY A 263 -18.96 36.24 -12.06
N ALA A 264 -18.77 37.00 -13.13
CA ALA A 264 -19.20 36.62 -14.47
C ALA A 264 -18.50 35.35 -15.01
N LEU A 265 -17.32 35.01 -14.47
CA LEU A 265 -16.57 33.81 -14.87
C LEU A 265 -16.95 32.56 -14.07
N ALA A 266 -17.78 32.69 -13.03
CA ALA A 266 -18.19 31.56 -12.17
C ALA A 266 -18.77 30.35 -12.92
N PRO A 267 -19.54 30.50 -14.02
CA PRO A 267 -20.03 29.35 -14.79
C PRO A 267 -18.91 28.47 -15.36
N TRP A 268 -17.70 28.99 -15.56
CA TRP A 268 -16.57 28.23 -16.10
C TRP A 268 -15.92 27.30 -15.06
N ALA A 269 -16.12 27.53 -13.76
CA ALA A 269 -15.53 26.75 -12.68
C ALA A 269 -15.90 25.26 -12.73
N ILE A 270 -17.06 24.94 -13.30
CA ILE A 270 -17.51 23.55 -13.45
C ILE A 270 -16.64 22.77 -14.44
N TYR A 271 -16.16 23.40 -15.51
CA TYR A 271 -15.31 22.74 -16.50
C TYR A 271 -13.91 22.45 -15.95
N VAL A 272 -13.35 23.38 -15.16
CA VAL A 272 -12.09 23.14 -14.44
C VAL A 272 -12.24 21.98 -13.46
N SER A 273 -13.32 21.98 -12.67
CA SER A 273 -13.59 20.90 -11.73
C SER A 273 -13.77 19.55 -12.46
N LEU A 274 -14.48 19.54 -13.59
CA LEU A 274 -14.67 18.34 -14.40
C LEU A 274 -13.35 17.81 -14.97
N ALA A 275 -12.46 18.69 -15.42
CA ALA A 275 -11.14 18.32 -15.90
C ALA A 275 -10.29 17.67 -14.80
N VAL A 276 -10.38 18.16 -13.56
CA VAL A 276 -9.70 17.56 -12.40
C VAL A 276 -10.27 16.19 -12.07
N PHE A 277 -11.60 16.00 -12.16
CA PHE A 277 -12.18 14.66 -11.98
C PHE A 277 -11.75 13.69 -13.08
N ALA A 278 -11.64 14.14 -14.34
CA ALA A 278 -11.08 13.31 -15.42
C ALA A 278 -9.61 12.96 -15.15
N PHE A 279 -8.82 13.92 -14.67
CA PHE A 279 -7.44 13.70 -14.25
C PHE A 279 -7.35 12.67 -13.10
N ASP A 280 -8.24 12.72 -12.11
CA ASP A 280 -8.30 11.74 -11.03
C ASP A 280 -8.54 10.31 -11.55
N VAL A 281 -9.40 10.13 -12.57
CA VAL A 281 -9.62 8.83 -13.22
C VAL A 281 -8.33 8.35 -13.89
N ILE A 282 -7.66 9.20 -14.65
CA ILE A 282 -6.39 8.87 -15.32
C ILE A 282 -5.32 8.49 -14.28
N MET A 283 -5.21 9.26 -13.20
CA MET A 283 -4.28 8.99 -12.10
C MET A 283 -4.58 7.68 -11.39
N ALA A 284 -5.86 7.39 -11.11
CA ALA A 284 -6.28 6.13 -10.50
C ALA A 284 -5.96 4.93 -11.39
N MET A 285 -6.25 5.02 -12.69
CA MET A 285 -5.92 3.98 -13.67
C MET A 285 -4.41 3.77 -13.79
N THR A 286 -3.64 4.85 -13.87
CA THR A 286 -2.17 4.80 -13.97
C THR A 286 -1.58 4.15 -12.73
N ARG A 287 -2.06 4.52 -11.54
CA ARG A 287 -1.63 3.90 -10.28
C ARG A 287 -1.97 2.41 -10.23
N ALA A 288 -3.19 2.04 -10.64
CA ALA A 288 -3.61 0.66 -10.68
C ALA A 288 -2.72 -0.16 -11.62
N TYR A 289 -2.42 0.37 -12.81
CA TYR A 289 -1.52 -0.25 -13.78
C TYR A 289 -0.11 -0.45 -13.21
N ILE A 290 0.51 0.59 -12.65
CA ILE A 290 1.87 0.50 -12.10
C ILE A 290 1.96 -0.48 -10.92
N GLU A 291 1.01 -0.43 -9.98
CA GLU A 291 1.02 -1.30 -8.80
C GLU A 291 0.74 -2.76 -9.18
N LEU A 292 -0.19 -3.02 -10.11
CA LEU A 292 -0.47 -4.38 -10.59
C LEU A 292 0.64 -4.92 -11.49
N SER A 293 1.24 -4.10 -12.36
CA SER A 293 2.36 -4.52 -13.22
C SER A 293 3.51 -5.04 -12.37
N ARG A 294 3.87 -4.32 -11.31
CA ARG A 294 4.93 -4.73 -10.37
C ARG A 294 4.68 -6.12 -9.76
N LEU A 295 3.45 -6.39 -9.35
CA LEU A 295 3.07 -7.70 -8.80
C LEU A 295 3.07 -8.80 -9.86
N ASN A 296 2.60 -8.52 -11.06
CA ASN A 296 2.59 -9.49 -12.15
C ASN A 296 4.01 -9.79 -12.67
N GLU A 297 4.89 -8.79 -12.72
CA GLU A 297 6.32 -8.96 -13.04
C GLU A 297 6.98 -9.87 -12.01
N LEU A 298 6.73 -9.63 -10.72
CA LEU A 298 7.22 -10.49 -9.65
C LEU A 298 6.69 -11.92 -9.80
N ARG A 299 5.38 -12.09 -10.04
CA ARG A 299 4.77 -13.40 -10.29
C ARG A 299 5.41 -14.13 -11.47
N THR A 300 5.66 -13.42 -12.58
CA THR A 300 6.31 -13.97 -13.77
C THR A 300 7.73 -14.42 -13.45
N HIS A 301 8.48 -13.65 -12.67
CA HIS A 301 9.82 -14.03 -12.22
C HIS A 301 9.80 -15.33 -11.41
N TYR A 302 8.93 -15.43 -10.40
CA TYR A 302 8.80 -16.67 -9.60
C TYR A 302 8.27 -17.85 -10.41
N SER A 303 7.41 -17.61 -11.41
CA SER A 303 6.95 -18.65 -12.34
C SER A 303 8.09 -19.16 -13.23
N ALA A 304 9.02 -18.28 -13.64
CA ALA A 304 10.20 -18.69 -14.41
C ALA A 304 11.17 -19.52 -13.55
N MET A 305 11.34 -19.18 -12.27
CA MET A 305 12.14 -19.99 -11.33
C MET A 305 11.58 -21.40 -11.14
N LEU A 306 10.27 -21.59 -11.29
CA LEU A 306 9.62 -22.91 -11.20
C LEU A 306 10.01 -23.86 -12.35
N ASN A 307 10.50 -23.33 -13.48
CA ASN A 307 10.95 -24.16 -14.62
C ASN A 307 12.33 -24.80 -14.38
N ASN A 308 13.13 -24.23 -13.48
CA ASN A 308 14.46 -24.75 -13.12
C ASN A 308 14.60 -24.87 -11.59
N PRO A 309 13.82 -25.75 -10.94
CA PRO A 309 13.94 -26.00 -9.51
C PRO A 309 15.21 -26.81 -9.25
N SER A 310 15.99 -26.44 -8.24
CA SER A 310 17.16 -27.22 -7.87
C SER A 310 16.76 -28.53 -7.19
N ASN A 311 15.65 -28.52 -6.42
CA ASN A 311 15.14 -29.66 -5.65
C ASN A 311 13.60 -29.65 -5.53
N ALA A 312 12.99 -30.80 -5.22
CA ALA A 312 11.53 -30.93 -4.99
C ALA A 312 11.00 -30.07 -3.82
N ARG A 313 11.84 -29.82 -2.81
CA ARG A 313 11.53 -28.90 -1.69
C ARG A 313 11.41 -27.46 -2.18
N GLU A 314 12.38 -27.00 -2.96
CA GLU A 314 12.38 -25.65 -3.55
C GLU A 314 11.16 -25.46 -4.45
N TYR A 315 10.79 -26.48 -5.24
CA TYR A 315 9.58 -26.44 -6.05
C TYR A 315 8.30 -26.17 -5.22
N ARG A 316 8.16 -26.83 -4.06
CA ARG A 316 7.02 -26.60 -3.15
C ARG A 316 7.04 -25.18 -2.58
N GLU A 317 8.20 -24.70 -2.11
CA GLU A 317 8.36 -23.35 -1.56
C GLU A 317 8.07 -22.25 -2.60
N ILE A 318 8.56 -22.40 -3.84
CA ILE A 318 8.26 -21.48 -4.94
C ILE A 318 6.75 -21.47 -5.21
N LYS A 319 6.11 -22.65 -5.27
CA LYS A 319 4.66 -22.76 -5.51
C LYS A 319 3.84 -22.10 -4.41
N GLU A 320 4.23 -22.26 -3.14
CA GLU A 320 3.61 -21.55 -2.02
C GLU A 320 3.80 -20.03 -2.10
N HIS A 321 4.97 -19.57 -2.57
CA HIS A 321 5.24 -18.15 -2.76
C HIS A 321 4.42 -17.55 -3.90
N ILE A 322 4.28 -18.26 -5.03
CA ILE A 322 3.38 -17.87 -6.12
C ILE A 322 1.93 -17.79 -5.62
N LYS A 323 1.47 -18.74 -4.80
CA LYS A 323 0.13 -18.70 -4.20
C LYS A 323 -0.07 -17.46 -3.31
N ALA A 324 0.94 -17.07 -2.52
CA ALA A 324 0.89 -15.85 -1.73
C ALA A 324 0.82 -14.59 -2.63
N ILE A 325 1.60 -14.57 -3.71
CA ILE A 325 1.56 -13.50 -4.72
C ILE A 325 0.17 -13.42 -5.37
N ASP A 326 -0.43 -14.56 -5.75
CA ASP A 326 -1.75 -14.62 -6.37
C ASP A 326 -2.84 -14.07 -5.43
N ASN A 327 -2.79 -14.41 -4.15
CA ASN A 327 -3.69 -13.85 -3.14
C ASN A 327 -3.51 -12.33 -2.99
N GLN A 328 -2.27 -11.85 -2.99
CA GLN A 328 -1.99 -10.41 -2.95
C GLN A 328 -2.49 -9.71 -4.22
N ILE A 329 -2.30 -10.30 -5.40
CA ILE A 329 -2.82 -9.77 -6.67
C ILE A 329 -4.35 -9.68 -6.63
N ALA A 330 -5.04 -10.71 -6.14
CA ALA A 330 -6.49 -10.70 -6.03
C ALA A 330 -6.98 -9.56 -5.11
N PHE A 331 -6.35 -9.40 -3.95
CA PHE A 331 -6.65 -8.29 -3.03
C PHE A 331 -6.39 -6.92 -3.67
N GLU A 332 -5.23 -6.74 -4.32
CA GLU A 332 -4.86 -5.46 -4.93
C GLU A 332 -5.73 -5.12 -6.13
N ARG A 333 -6.14 -6.11 -6.93
CA ARG A 333 -7.12 -5.93 -8.01
C ARG A 333 -8.46 -5.43 -7.46
N PHE A 334 -8.94 -6.01 -6.36
CA PHE A 334 -10.15 -5.54 -5.72
C PHE A 334 -9.99 -4.12 -5.18
N ARG A 335 -8.94 -3.86 -4.37
CA ARG A 335 -8.69 -2.53 -3.78
C ARG A 335 -8.54 -1.42 -4.83
N LEU A 336 -7.68 -1.63 -5.82
CA LEU A 336 -7.39 -0.65 -6.88
C LEU A 336 -8.56 -0.55 -7.86
N GLY A 337 -9.18 -1.67 -8.21
CA GLY A 337 -10.37 -1.73 -9.05
C GLY A 337 -11.54 -0.95 -8.44
N SER A 338 -11.84 -1.16 -7.15
CA SER A 338 -12.85 -0.38 -6.44
C SER A 338 -12.55 1.11 -6.49
N HIS A 339 -11.29 1.52 -6.28
CA HIS A 339 -10.92 2.92 -6.35
C HIS A 339 -11.11 3.53 -7.76
N VAL A 340 -10.70 2.82 -8.82
CA VAL A 340 -10.90 3.24 -10.21
C VAL A 340 -12.40 3.33 -10.54
N THR A 341 -13.19 2.33 -10.13
CA THR A 341 -14.64 2.33 -10.35
C THR A 341 -15.30 3.50 -9.63
N THR A 342 -14.99 3.73 -8.35
CA THR A 342 -15.55 4.84 -7.57
C THR A 342 -15.20 6.19 -8.18
N THR A 343 -13.94 6.43 -8.55
CA THR A 343 -13.51 7.69 -9.19
C THR A 343 -14.16 7.90 -10.56
N THR A 344 -14.31 6.84 -11.36
CA THR A 344 -15.02 6.88 -12.65
C THR A 344 -16.50 7.20 -12.48
N LEU A 345 -17.18 6.57 -11.53
CA LEU A 345 -18.60 6.85 -11.25
C LEU A 345 -18.80 8.28 -10.74
N ILE A 346 -17.88 8.81 -9.93
CA ILE A 346 -17.90 10.22 -9.50
C ILE A 346 -17.76 11.13 -10.72
N PHE A 347 -16.80 10.87 -11.61
CA PHE A 347 -16.62 11.65 -12.83
C PHE A 347 -17.88 11.66 -13.70
N LEU A 348 -18.48 10.49 -13.95
CA LEU A 348 -19.72 10.36 -14.72
C LEU A 348 -20.88 11.11 -14.07
N ALA A 349 -21.03 11.03 -12.74
CA ALA A 349 -22.04 11.80 -12.02
C ALA A 349 -21.78 13.32 -12.12
N MET A 350 -20.52 13.75 -12.13
CA MET A 350 -20.16 15.17 -12.32
C MET A 350 -20.44 15.67 -13.74
N CYS A 351 -20.37 14.82 -14.78
CA CYS A 351 -20.79 15.18 -16.14
C CYS A 351 -22.28 15.58 -16.18
N CYS A 352 -23.14 14.94 -15.39
CA CYS A 352 -24.56 15.28 -15.29
C CYS A 352 -24.82 16.65 -14.62
N ALA A 353 -23.81 17.25 -14.00
CA ALA A 353 -23.90 18.60 -13.44
C ALA A 353 -23.62 19.71 -14.47
N LEU A 354 -23.23 19.37 -15.70
CA LEU A 354 -22.92 20.34 -16.74
C LEU A 354 -24.10 21.29 -17.04
N PRO A 355 -23.83 22.56 -17.40
CA PRO A 355 -24.87 23.55 -17.68
C PRO A 355 -25.87 23.13 -18.77
N MET A 356 -25.46 22.28 -19.73
CA MET A 356 -26.35 21.75 -20.76
C MET A 356 -27.54 20.94 -20.19
N PHE A 357 -27.35 20.33 -19.01
CA PHE A 357 -28.39 19.59 -18.30
C PHE A 357 -29.17 20.46 -17.30
N ALA A 358 -28.80 21.74 -17.12
CA ALA A 358 -29.48 22.64 -16.19
C ALA A 358 -30.90 23.00 -16.61
N ALA A 359 -31.28 22.77 -17.87
CA ALA A 359 -32.65 22.94 -18.36
C ALA A 359 -33.66 22.03 -17.64
N ASN A 360 -33.22 20.88 -17.12
CA ASN A 360 -34.05 20.00 -16.31
C ASN A 360 -33.36 19.76 -14.94
N PRO A 361 -33.84 20.39 -13.85
CA PRO A 361 -33.19 20.31 -12.53
C PRO A 361 -33.19 18.90 -11.92
N ILE A 362 -33.99 17.97 -12.45
CA ILE A 362 -34.04 16.57 -12.01
C ILE A 362 -32.73 15.84 -12.31
N ILE A 363 -32.11 16.10 -13.47
CA ILE A 363 -30.86 15.42 -13.88
C ILE A 363 -29.70 15.72 -12.89
N PRO A 364 -29.33 16.99 -12.62
CA PRO A 364 -28.28 17.28 -11.66
C PRO A 364 -28.66 16.85 -10.23
N PHE A 365 -29.95 16.85 -9.87
CA PHE A 365 -30.39 16.35 -8.56
C PHE A 365 -30.13 14.85 -8.40
N ILE A 366 -30.53 14.02 -9.38
CA ILE A 366 -30.24 12.59 -9.39
C ILE A 366 -28.73 12.35 -9.28
N ALA A 367 -27.94 13.10 -10.05
CA ALA A 367 -26.49 13.01 -10.01
C ALA A 367 -25.91 13.33 -8.61
N ALA A 368 -26.42 14.36 -7.93
CA ALA A 368 -25.99 14.68 -6.57
C ALA A 368 -26.38 13.60 -5.56
N MET A 369 -27.56 12.98 -5.69
CA MET A 369 -27.94 11.82 -4.89
C MET A 369 -27.02 10.62 -5.15
N CYS A 370 -26.69 10.35 -6.42
CA CYS A 370 -25.71 9.33 -6.77
C CYS A 370 -24.35 9.59 -6.12
N LEU A 371 -23.86 10.84 -6.10
CA LEU A 371 -22.60 11.20 -5.45
C LEU A 371 -22.61 10.92 -3.94
N VAL A 372 -23.72 11.23 -3.26
CA VAL A 372 -23.88 10.91 -1.83
C VAL A 372 -23.85 9.39 -1.62
N THR A 373 -24.61 8.63 -2.41
CA THR A 373 -24.65 7.16 -2.35
C THR A 373 -23.27 6.55 -2.60
N ILE A 374 -22.55 7.01 -3.63
CA ILE A 374 -21.18 6.57 -3.93
C ILE A 374 -20.25 6.88 -2.73
N CYS A 375 -20.44 8.02 -2.05
CA CYS A 375 -19.66 8.36 -0.86
C CYS A 375 -19.90 7.37 0.29
N LEU A 376 -21.15 7.01 0.55
CA LEU A 376 -21.53 6.04 1.60
C LEU A 376 -21.02 4.63 1.27
N VAL A 377 -21.15 4.19 0.02
CA VAL A 377 -20.60 2.91 -0.45
C VAL A 377 -19.09 2.89 -0.29
N ASN A 378 -18.38 3.96 -0.68
CA ASN A 378 -16.93 4.06 -0.51
C ASN A 378 -16.50 4.03 0.96
N PHE A 379 -17.31 4.61 1.87
CA PHE A 379 -17.07 4.53 3.31
C PHE A 379 -17.11 3.07 3.80
N ALA A 380 -18.18 2.34 3.46
CA ALA A 380 -18.33 0.93 3.82
C ALA A 380 -17.25 0.04 3.18
N LEU A 381 -16.92 0.27 1.91
CA LEU A 381 -15.85 -0.47 1.20
C LEU A 381 -14.49 -0.25 1.86
N THR A 382 -14.19 0.95 2.34
CA THR A 382 -12.92 1.25 3.02
C THR A 382 -12.77 0.41 4.30
N GLU A 383 -13.85 0.26 5.06
CA GLU A 383 -13.86 -0.57 6.26
C GLU A 383 -13.65 -2.06 5.94
N GLN A 384 -14.37 -2.58 4.93
CA GLN A 384 -14.20 -3.97 4.47
C GLN A 384 -12.77 -4.22 3.96
N LEU A 385 -12.21 -3.31 3.14
CA LEU A 385 -10.84 -3.42 2.64
C LEU A 385 -9.81 -3.48 3.77
N ASN A 386 -10.02 -2.74 4.86
CA ASN A 386 -9.15 -2.79 6.03
C ASN A 386 -9.21 -4.14 6.75
N GLN A 387 -10.38 -4.80 6.75
CA GLN A 387 -10.54 -6.12 7.37
C GLN A 387 -9.90 -7.24 6.53
N TYR A 388 -10.05 -7.21 5.21
CA TYR A 388 -9.51 -8.22 4.29
C TYR A 388 -8.03 -8.02 3.92
N ARG A 389 -7.41 -6.91 4.36
CA ARG A 389 -6.02 -6.63 4.06
C ARG A 389 -5.11 -7.76 4.57
N PRO A 390 -4.32 -8.40 3.70
CA PRO A 390 -3.34 -9.40 4.12
C PRO A 390 -2.36 -8.78 5.13
N LYS A 391 -2.32 -9.30 6.36
CA LYS A 391 -1.36 -8.84 7.37
C LYS A 391 -0.06 -9.63 7.24
N ASP A 392 1.04 -8.89 7.21
CA ASP A 392 2.42 -9.38 7.06
C ASP A 392 3.17 -9.48 8.40
N THR A 393 2.57 -9.00 9.50
CA THR A 393 3.15 -9.08 10.85
C THR A 393 2.73 -10.35 11.57
N ILE A 394 3.70 -11.05 12.16
CA ILE A 394 3.44 -12.23 12.99
C ILE A 394 2.97 -11.77 14.37
N ASP A 395 1.86 -12.34 14.84
CA ASP A 395 1.36 -12.11 16.20
C ASP A 395 2.28 -12.82 17.21
N ARG A 396 3.00 -12.05 18.02
CA ARG A 396 4.00 -12.57 18.98
C ARG A 396 3.42 -13.66 19.89
N SER A 397 2.23 -13.44 20.44
CA SER A 397 1.57 -14.41 21.33
C SER A 397 1.28 -15.75 20.63
N VAL A 398 0.82 -15.72 19.39
CA VAL A 398 0.51 -16.92 18.60
C VAL A 398 1.79 -17.69 18.25
N ALA A 399 2.83 -16.98 17.81
CA ALA A 399 4.10 -17.61 17.45
C ALA A 399 4.81 -18.24 18.66
N LEU A 400 4.82 -17.54 19.79
CA LEU A 400 5.37 -18.06 21.05
C LEU A 400 4.57 -19.25 21.59
N ALA A 401 3.23 -19.26 21.44
CA ALA A 401 2.42 -20.40 21.85
C ALA A 401 2.72 -21.66 21.02
N LYS A 402 3.01 -21.51 19.72
CA LYS A 402 3.26 -22.63 18.80
C LYS A 402 4.69 -23.18 18.89
N LEU A 403 5.68 -22.35 19.24
CA LEU A 403 7.09 -22.78 19.38
C LEU A 403 7.55 -22.96 20.83
N GLY A 404 6.84 -22.39 21.80
CA GLY A 404 7.23 -22.40 23.20
C GLY A 404 7.18 -23.80 23.82
N PHE A 405 7.77 -23.93 25.01
CA PHE A 405 7.88 -25.17 25.78
C PHE A 405 6.53 -25.89 26.03
N PHE A 406 5.42 -25.16 25.97
CA PHE A 406 4.06 -25.68 26.12
C PHE A 406 3.35 -26.03 24.80
N SER A 407 4.04 -25.98 23.67
CA SER A 407 3.51 -26.47 22.40
C SER A 407 3.24 -27.96 22.54
N LYS A 408 1.98 -28.36 22.38
CA LYS A 408 1.61 -29.79 22.35
C LYS A 408 2.37 -30.41 21.18
N LYS A 409 3.37 -31.25 21.47
CA LYS A 409 4.00 -32.11 20.47
C LYS A 409 2.91 -33.02 19.89
N GLU A 410 2.31 -32.65 18.78
CA GLU A 410 1.51 -33.58 18.00
C GLU A 410 2.44 -34.67 17.46
N GLN A 411 2.06 -35.91 17.72
CA GLN A 411 2.84 -37.08 17.29
C GLN A 411 2.92 -37.10 15.76
N PRO A 412 4.07 -37.50 15.20
CA PRO A 412 4.19 -37.65 13.75
C PRO A 412 3.17 -38.68 13.27
N THR A 413 2.27 -38.27 12.38
CA THR A 413 1.45 -39.20 11.62
C THR A 413 2.40 -40.04 10.77
N VAL A 414 2.45 -41.33 11.08
CA VAL A 414 3.08 -42.33 10.22
C VAL A 414 2.29 -42.33 8.91
N ASP A 415 2.89 -41.82 7.84
CA ASP A 415 2.41 -42.07 6.49
C ASP A 415 2.54 -43.57 6.24
N LEU A 416 1.42 -44.28 6.35
CA LEU A 416 1.28 -45.61 5.78
C LEU A 416 1.08 -45.41 4.28
N ASP A 417 2.14 -45.71 3.52
CA ASP A 417 2.07 -45.94 2.08
C ASP A 417 0.89 -46.89 1.79
N LEU A 418 -0.17 -46.35 1.22
CA LEU A 418 -1.17 -47.11 0.49
C LEU A 418 -1.02 -46.73 -0.98
N GLU A 419 -0.22 -47.55 -1.67
CA GLU A 419 -0.44 -47.84 -3.08
C GLU A 419 -1.92 -48.20 -3.27
N HIS A 420 -2.69 -47.36 -3.96
CA HIS A 420 -3.86 -47.80 -4.70
C HIS A 420 -3.87 -47.06 -6.04
N GLY A 421 -3.91 -47.88 -7.10
CA GLY A 421 -3.79 -47.48 -8.49
C GLY A 421 -5.01 -46.74 -9.04
N GLU A 422 -4.78 -46.33 -10.28
CA GLU A 422 -5.69 -46.07 -11.41
C GLU A 422 -7.22 -46.00 -11.19
N GLU A 423 -7.80 -45.09 -11.98
CA GLU A 423 -9.23 -44.92 -12.34
C GLU A 423 -10.08 -44.05 -11.39
N ASP A 424 -10.34 -42.78 -11.79
CA ASP A 424 -11.57 -42.51 -12.56
C ASP A 424 -11.66 -41.05 -13.03
N ASP A 425 -11.85 -40.92 -14.34
CA ASP A 425 -12.35 -39.73 -15.03
C ASP A 425 -13.78 -39.42 -14.56
N LEU A 426 -14.00 -38.29 -13.88
CA LEU A 426 -15.32 -37.65 -13.88
C LEU A 426 -15.19 -36.12 -13.85
N SER A 427 -15.32 -35.59 -15.06
CA SER A 427 -15.66 -34.21 -15.39
C SER A 427 -16.78 -33.65 -14.51
N PHE A 428 -16.57 -32.44 -13.98
CA PHE A 428 -17.67 -31.55 -13.61
C PHE A 428 -17.47 -30.18 -14.24
N ASN A 429 -18.20 -30.00 -15.35
CA ASN A 429 -18.75 -28.73 -15.79
C ASN A 429 -19.41 -28.02 -14.60
N ASN A 430 -19.08 -26.74 -14.39
CA ASN A 430 -20.13 -25.75 -14.11
C ASN A 430 -19.68 -24.35 -14.49
N SER A 431 -20.15 -23.96 -15.67
CA SER A 431 -20.55 -22.61 -16.02
C SER A 431 -21.28 -21.95 -14.85
N LEU A 432 -20.87 -20.74 -14.47
CA LEU A 432 -21.76 -19.70 -13.98
C LEU A 432 -21.05 -18.35 -14.15
N CYS A 433 -21.07 -17.88 -15.41
CA CYS A 433 -21.02 -16.48 -15.72
C CYS A 433 -22.27 -15.81 -15.16
N TYR A 434 -22.11 -14.70 -14.43
CA TYR A 434 -23.11 -13.65 -14.40
C TYR A 434 -22.43 -12.29 -14.61
N VAL A 435 -23.06 -11.61 -15.56
CA VAL A 435 -22.96 -10.24 -16.08
C VAL A 435 -22.63 -9.17 -15.05
#